data_AF-A0A519RYK0-F1
#
_entry.id   AF-A0A519RYK0-F1
#
_cell.length_a   1.000
_cell.length_b   1.000
_cell.length_c   1.000
_cell.angle_alpha   90.00
_cell.angle_beta   90.00
_cell.angle_gamma   90.00
#
_symmetry.space_group_name_H-M   'P 1'
#
loop_
_entity.id
_entity.type
_entity.pdbx_description
1 polymer ?
#
loop_
_entity_poly.entity_id
_entity_poly.type
_entity_poly.pdbx_seq_one_letter_code
_entity_poly.pdbx_strand_id
1 'polypeptide(L)'
;MSLLADHVAHGFAQIPKTLSSKYFYDAAGSRLFQQIMALPEYYPTRTELAIFQTQGAAIVQALRAGTAAGQPLAVVELGAGDGLKTKILLRELLAQPAAAFTYMPVDISPSALDELVASLRQELPTLPTEPLAAEYSAALTTLAQRPEAKAVLFLGSNIGNFEPTDRLAFLRSLAAPLTPADRLLMGFDLRKDPRRIRAAYDDAQSVTAEFNLNLLRRFNAELAADFQPEHWQHYPDYDPSTGAMRSWLVSRCAQT
;
A
#
# COMPACT_ATOMS: atom_id res chain seq x y z
N MET A 1 6.95 -5.74 -25.40
CA MET A 1 7.74 -5.84 -24.15
C MET A 1 6.78 -5.78 -22.99
N SER A 2 7.05 -6.43 -21.86
CA SER A 2 6.17 -6.34 -20.68
C SER A 2 6.26 -4.93 -20.07
N LEU A 3 5.23 -4.48 -19.34
CA LEU A 3 5.25 -3.20 -18.61
C LEU A 3 6.48 -3.09 -17.69
N LEU A 4 6.92 -4.22 -17.12
CA LEU A 4 8.12 -4.31 -16.31
C LEU A 4 9.39 -4.07 -17.15
N ALA A 5 9.51 -4.67 -18.33
CA ALA A 5 10.68 -4.51 -19.20
C ALA A 5 10.87 -3.04 -19.63
N ASP A 6 9.79 -2.37 -20.03
CA ASP A 6 9.83 -0.96 -20.43
C ASP A 6 10.20 -0.07 -19.24
N HIS A 7 9.67 -0.38 -18.05
CA HIS A 7 10.00 0.35 -16.82
C HIS A 7 11.47 0.17 -16.41
N VAL A 8 12.00 -1.06 -16.48
CA VAL A 8 13.40 -1.34 -16.17
C VAL A 8 14.32 -0.63 -17.16
N ALA A 9 14.03 -0.69 -18.46
CA ALA A 9 14.81 0.00 -19.49
C ALA A 9 14.86 1.52 -19.25
N HIS A 10 13.69 2.13 -18.95
CA HIS A 10 13.63 3.56 -18.63
C HIS A 10 14.39 3.89 -17.33
N GLY A 11 14.17 3.12 -16.27
CA GLY A 11 14.78 3.33 -14.96
C GLY A 11 16.30 3.18 -14.96
N PHE A 12 16.84 2.24 -15.74
CA PHE A 12 18.28 2.01 -15.86
C PHE A 12 19.00 3.02 -16.74
N ALA A 13 18.27 3.74 -17.60
CA ALA A 13 18.81 4.85 -18.38
C ALA A 13 18.97 6.15 -17.56
N GLN A 14 18.41 6.21 -16.35
CA GLN A 14 18.51 7.38 -15.47
C GLN A 14 19.83 7.41 -14.67
N ILE A 15 20.23 8.61 -14.23
CA ILE A 15 21.36 8.84 -13.32
C ILE A 15 20.87 9.70 -12.15
N PRO A 16 20.72 9.15 -10.93
CA PRO A 16 20.91 7.73 -10.58
C PRO A 16 19.84 6.81 -11.19
N LYS A 17 20.16 5.52 -11.33
CA LYS A 17 19.20 4.48 -11.77
C LYS A 17 18.08 4.37 -10.74
N THR A 18 16.83 4.41 -11.20
CA THR A 18 15.66 4.45 -10.30
C THR A 18 14.56 3.53 -10.81
N LEU A 19 13.89 2.83 -9.89
CA LEU A 19 12.76 1.96 -10.19
C LEU A 19 11.59 2.28 -9.26
N SER A 20 10.37 2.04 -9.74
CA SER A 20 9.17 2.26 -8.93
C SER A 20 9.02 1.13 -7.92
N SER A 21 8.71 1.48 -6.67
CA SER A 21 8.46 0.52 -5.60
C SER A 21 7.25 -0.39 -5.86
N LYS A 22 6.37 -0.06 -6.81
CA LYS A 22 5.25 -0.95 -7.18
C LYS A 22 5.73 -2.32 -7.67
N TYR A 23 6.93 -2.40 -8.23
CA TYR A 23 7.51 -3.66 -8.69
C TYR A 23 8.12 -4.52 -7.58
N PHE A 24 8.07 -4.10 -6.31
CA PHE A 24 8.37 -5.02 -5.22
C PHE A 24 7.29 -6.09 -5.03
N TYR A 25 6.04 -5.84 -5.44
CA TYR A 25 4.88 -6.64 -5.01
C TYR A 25 4.48 -7.75 -5.99
N ASP A 26 5.43 -8.58 -6.41
CA ASP A 26 5.06 -9.92 -6.90
C ASP A 26 4.63 -10.84 -5.75
N ALA A 27 4.28 -12.09 -6.04
CA ALA A 27 3.87 -13.04 -5.01
C ALA A 27 4.95 -13.24 -3.92
N ALA A 28 6.24 -13.27 -4.29
CA ALA A 28 7.32 -13.42 -3.30
C ALA A 28 7.52 -12.15 -2.48
N GLY A 29 7.54 -10.98 -3.13
CA GLY A 29 7.70 -9.70 -2.46
C GLY A 29 6.53 -9.35 -1.55
N SER A 30 5.28 -9.65 -1.92
CA SER A 30 4.13 -9.48 -1.03
C SER A 30 4.24 -10.31 0.25
N ARG A 31 4.73 -11.56 0.17
CA ARG A 31 5.01 -12.38 1.36
C ARG A 31 6.14 -11.82 2.21
N LEU A 32 7.21 -11.33 1.59
CA LEU A 32 8.30 -10.67 2.31
C LEU A 32 7.81 -9.39 3.01
N PHE A 33 6.94 -8.61 2.37
CA PHE A 33 6.33 -7.44 3.01
C PHE A 33 5.44 -7.80 4.20
N GLN A 34 4.65 -8.89 4.11
CA GLN A 34 3.90 -9.42 5.26
C GLN A 34 4.83 -9.78 6.43
N GLN A 35 6.00 -10.36 6.15
CA GLN A 35 7.01 -10.62 7.18
C GLN A 35 7.57 -9.32 7.77
N ILE A 36 7.88 -8.32 6.94
CA ILE A 36 8.32 -6.98 7.39
C ILE A 36 7.32 -6.38 8.36
N MET A 37 6.03 -6.44 8.04
CA MET A 37 4.96 -5.91 8.90
C MET A 37 4.92 -6.53 10.31
N ALA A 38 5.47 -7.73 10.50
CA ALA A 38 5.53 -8.43 11.77
C ALA A 38 6.83 -8.16 12.56
N LEU A 39 7.82 -7.48 11.97
CA LEU A 39 9.11 -7.25 12.61
C LEU A 39 9.02 -6.29 13.81
N PRO A 40 9.83 -6.51 14.86
CA PRO A 40 9.86 -5.60 16.01
C PRO A 40 10.35 -4.20 15.63
N GLU A 41 11.20 -4.06 14.61
CA GLU A 41 11.71 -2.78 14.13
C GLU A 41 10.66 -2.02 13.31
N TYR A 42 9.83 -2.71 12.52
CA TYR A 42 8.83 -2.10 11.63
C TYR A 42 7.56 -1.65 12.38
N TYR A 43 7.66 -0.48 13.01
CA TYR A 43 6.56 0.10 13.78
C TYR A 43 5.33 0.60 12.99
N PRO A 44 5.39 0.97 11.69
CA PRO A 44 4.25 1.60 11.02
C PRO A 44 2.96 0.80 11.14
N THR A 45 2.98 -0.50 10.81
CA THR A 45 1.79 -1.36 10.83
C THR A 45 1.15 -1.44 12.21
N ARG A 46 1.92 -1.78 13.25
CA ARG A 46 1.39 -1.90 14.62
C ARG A 46 0.90 -0.57 15.19
N THR A 47 1.54 0.54 14.82
CA THR A 47 1.16 1.87 15.31
C THR A 47 -0.16 2.30 14.69
N GLU A 48 -0.33 2.11 13.38
CA GLU A 48 -1.59 2.42 12.70
C GLU A 48 -2.71 1.46 13.14
N LEU A 49 -2.41 0.18 13.33
CA LEU A 49 -3.37 -0.80 13.86
C LEU A 49 -3.90 -0.40 15.25
N ALA A 50 -3.04 0.07 16.16
CA ALA A 50 -3.45 0.52 17.48
C ALA A 50 -4.41 1.73 17.41
N ILE A 51 -4.23 2.63 16.44
CA ILE A 51 -5.17 3.73 16.19
C ILE A 51 -6.54 3.16 15.78
N PHE A 52 -6.57 2.20 14.86
CA PHE A 52 -7.83 1.58 14.41
C PHE A 52 -8.55 0.84 15.56
N GLN A 53 -7.79 0.12 16.39
CA GLN A 53 -8.35 -0.57 17.56
C GLN A 53 -8.96 0.40 18.59
N THR A 54 -8.34 1.57 18.79
CA THR A 54 -8.78 2.54 19.81
C THR A 54 -9.79 3.57 19.30
N GLN A 55 -9.77 3.88 18.00
CA GLN A 55 -10.57 4.93 17.38
C GLN A 55 -11.58 4.42 16.34
N GLY A 56 -11.72 3.10 16.18
CA GLY A 56 -12.55 2.49 15.13
C GLY A 56 -13.97 3.07 15.04
N ALA A 57 -14.66 3.16 16.18
CA ALA A 57 -16.00 3.76 16.24
C ALA A 57 -16.04 5.23 15.80
N ALA A 58 -15.09 6.04 16.26
CA ALA A 58 -14.99 7.46 15.89
C ALA A 58 -14.64 7.63 14.40
N ILE A 59 -13.77 6.77 13.86
CA ILE A 59 -13.44 6.74 12.44
C ILE A 59 -14.69 6.42 11.62
N VAL A 60 -15.45 5.38 11.98
CA VAL A 60 -16.69 5.02 11.26
C VAL A 60 -17.71 6.17 11.31
N GLN A 61 -17.88 6.81 12.46
CA GLN A 61 -18.74 7.98 12.59
C GLN A 61 -18.30 9.11 11.63
N ALA A 62 -17.01 9.42 11.57
CA ALA A 62 -16.46 10.44 10.68
C ALA A 62 -16.63 10.07 9.19
N LEU A 63 -16.42 8.81 8.82
CA LEU A 63 -16.61 8.29 7.47
C LEU A 63 -18.07 8.41 7.00
N ARG A 64 -19.04 8.29 7.93
CA ARG A 64 -20.47 8.43 7.64
C ARG A 64 -21.02 9.85 7.78
N ALA A 65 -20.25 10.78 8.35
CA ALA A 65 -20.74 12.14 8.66
C ALA A 65 -21.20 12.94 7.43
N GLY A 66 -20.76 12.58 6.21
CA GLY A 66 -21.21 13.21 4.96
C GLY A 66 -22.41 12.54 4.30
N THR A 67 -22.84 11.39 4.81
CA THR A 67 -23.90 10.56 4.22
C THR A 67 -25.23 10.81 4.88
N ALA A 68 -26.31 10.91 4.08
CA ALA A 68 -27.66 10.97 4.64
C ALA A 68 -28.03 9.61 5.28
N ALA A 69 -28.92 9.63 6.27
CA ALA A 69 -29.44 8.40 6.87
C ALA A 69 -30.05 7.50 5.79
N GLY A 70 -29.62 6.24 5.73
CA GLY A 70 -30.11 5.28 4.73
C GLY A 70 -29.37 5.30 3.37
N GLN A 71 -28.45 6.24 3.13
CA GLN A 71 -27.68 6.29 1.89
C GLN A 71 -26.57 5.22 1.86
N PRO A 72 -26.46 4.42 0.79
CA PRO A 72 -25.39 3.43 0.67
C PRO A 72 -23.98 4.05 0.68
N LEU A 73 -23.02 3.28 1.20
CA LEU A 73 -21.61 3.67 1.28
C LEU A 73 -20.71 2.65 0.55
N ALA A 74 -19.85 3.12 -0.35
CA ALA A 74 -18.75 2.34 -0.91
C ALA A 74 -17.48 2.58 -0.08
N VAL A 75 -17.00 1.57 0.63
CA VAL A 75 -15.71 1.62 1.35
C VAL A 75 -14.63 1.11 0.41
N VAL A 76 -13.82 2.01 -0.13
CA VAL A 76 -12.82 1.70 -1.16
C VAL A 76 -11.44 1.80 -0.54
N GLU A 77 -10.69 0.71 -0.49
CA GLU A 77 -9.34 0.70 0.06
C GLU A 77 -8.30 0.57 -1.05
N LEU A 78 -7.46 1.59 -1.20
CA LEU A 78 -6.38 1.62 -2.17
C LEU A 78 -5.11 0.97 -1.57
N GLY A 79 -4.68 -0.15 -2.13
CA GLY A 79 -3.56 -0.94 -1.60
C GLY A 79 -3.95 -1.69 -0.34
N ALA A 80 -4.96 -2.57 -0.48
CA ALA A 80 -5.59 -3.24 0.65
C ALA A 80 -4.69 -4.27 1.36
N GLY A 81 -3.75 -4.89 0.65
CA GLY A 81 -2.88 -5.92 1.24
C GLY A 81 -3.70 -7.03 1.93
N ASP A 82 -3.39 -7.30 3.20
CA ASP A 82 -4.07 -8.32 4.01
C ASP A 82 -5.36 -7.82 4.71
N GLY A 83 -5.70 -6.53 4.55
CA GLY A 83 -6.87 -5.89 5.15
C GLY A 83 -6.89 -5.90 6.69
N LEU A 84 -5.76 -6.18 7.36
CA LEU A 84 -5.69 -6.37 8.82
C LEU A 84 -6.34 -5.23 9.60
N LYS A 85 -6.01 -3.99 9.23
CA LYS A 85 -6.54 -2.76 9.86
C LYS A 85 -8.00 -2.55 9.46
N THR A 86 -8.31 -2.70 8.18
CA THR A 86 -9.62 -2.39 7.62
C THR A 86 -10.71 -3.32 8.14
N LYS A 87 -10.40 -4.60 8.41
CA LYS A 87 -11.32 -5.53 9.07
C LYS A 87 -11.87 -5.02 10.40
N ILE A 88 -11.13 -4.18 11.12
CA ILE A 88 -11.64 -3.53 12.33
C ILE A 88 -12.78 -2.57 11.97
N LEU A 89 -12.56 -1.67 11.01
CA LEU A 89 -13.59 -0.74 10.54
C LEU A 89 -14.80 -1.44 9.93
N LEU A 90 -14.57 -2.53 9.20
CA LEU A 90 -15.65 -3.31 8.58
C LEU A 90 -16.55 -3.96 9.64
N ARG A 91 -15.97 -4.48 10.74
CA ARG A 91 -16.74 -4.97 11.90
C ARG A 91 -17.56 -3.87 12.56
N GLU A 92 -16.94 -2.71 12.79
CA GLU A 92 -17.63 -1.54 13.35
C GLU A 92 -18.78 -1.05 12.46
N LEU A 93 -18.61 -1.09 11.13
CA LEU A 93 -19.65 -0.76 10.16
C LEU A 93 -20.79 -1.78 10.17
N LEU A 94 -20.48 -3.08 10.23
CA LEU A 94 -21.48 -4.16 10.29
C LEU A 94 -22.29 -4.16 11.60
N ALA A 95 -21.71 -3.68 12.70
CA ALA A 95 -22.39 -3.59 13.99
C ALA A 95 -23.42 -2.46 14.06
N GLN A 96 -23.40 -1.51 13.12
CA GLN A 96 -24.32 -0.37 13.12
C GLN A 96 -25.59 -0.68 12.32
N PRO A 97 -26.79 -0.22 12.77
CA PRO A 97 -28.05 -0.36 12.03
C PRO A 97 -28.13 0.58 10.81
N ALA A 98 -26.98 0.95 10.24
CA ALA A 98 -26.84 1.93 9.19
C ALA A 98 -27.19 1.36 7.81
N ALA A 99 -27.25 2.26 6.82
CA ALA A 99 -27.42 1.92 5.42
C ALA A 99 -26.40 0.89 4.95
N ALA A 100 -26.82 0.07 3.96
CA ALA A 100 -25.98 -0.91 3.29
C ALA A 100 -24.64 -0.31 2.86
N PHE A 101 -23.58 -1.09 2.96
CA PHE A 101 -22.28 -0.70 2.45
C PHE A 101 -21.62 -1.86 1.72
N THR A 102 -20.76 -1.53 0.76
CA THR A 102 -19.95 -2.48 0.02
C THR A 102 -18.48 -2.17 0.27
N TYR A 103 -17.69 -3.20 0.52
CA TYR A 103 -16.24 -3.08 0.62
C TYR A 103 -15.59 -3.42 -0.73
N MET A 104 -14.75 -2.52 -1.21
CA MET A 104 -14.02 -2.65 -2.47
C MET A 104 -12.52 -2.58 -2.19
N PRO A 105 -11.87 -3.72 -1.90
CA PRO A 105 -10.42 -3.78 -1.78
C PRO A 105 -9.78 -3.65 -3.17
N VAL A 106 -8.81 -2.75 -3.29
CA VAL A 106 -8.02 -2.53 -4.51
C VAL A 106 -6.57 -2.90 -4.23
N ASP A 107 -5.99 -3.75 -5.07
CA ASP A 107 -4.56 -4.07 -4.99
C ASP A 107 -3.98 -4.38 -6.37
N ILE A 108 -2.68 -4.12 -6.56
CA ILE A 108 -1.97 -4.48 -7.79
C ILE A 108 -1.62 -5.97 -7.81
N SER A 109 -1.57 -6.61 -6.64
CA SER A 109 -1.25 -8.02 -6.47
C SER A 109 -2.53 -8.87 -6.44
N PRO A 110 -2.84 -9.66 -7.50
CA PRO A 110 -4.01 -10.52 -7.49
C PRO A 110 -3.97 -11.56 -6.37
N SER A 111 -2.78 -12.09 -6.06
CA SER A 111 -2.62 -13.07 -4.97
C SER A 111 -2.94 -12.48 -3.60
N ALA A 112 -2.52 -11.23 -3.31
CA ALA A 112 -2.86 -10.58 -2.05
C ALA A 112 -4.37 -10.36 -1.93
N LEU A 113 -5.01 -9.99 -3.05
CA LEU A 113 -6.46 -9.79 -3.11
C LEU A 113 -7.24 -11.10 -2.91
N ASP A 114 -6.80 -12.20 -3.52
CA ASP A 114 -7.38 -13.53 -3.33
C ASP A 114 -7.28 -14.00 -1.86
N GLU A 115 -6.11 -13.82 -1.23
CA GLU A 115 -5.89 -14.11 0.18
C GLU A 115 -6.82 -13.29 1.08
N LEU A 116 -6.92 -11.98 0.83
CA LEU A 116 -7.82 -11.08 1.55
C LEU A 116 -9.28 -11.51 1.42
N VAL A 117 -9.76 -11.80 0.20
CA VAL A 117 -11.14 -12.22 -0.04
C VAL A 117 -11.44 -13.56 0.62
N ALA A 118 -10.52 -14.53 0.56
CA ALA A 118 -10.67 -15.81 1.24
C ALA A 118 -10.80 -15.63 2.76
N SER A 119 -9.96 -14.76 3.33
CA SER A 119 -9.99 -14.44 4.75
C SER A 119 -11.26 -13.68 5.17
N LEU A 120 -11.75 -12.74 4.35
CA LEU A 120 -13.03 -12.06 4.59
C LEU A 120 -14.22 -13.00 4.57
N ARG A 121 -14.25 -14.00 3.67
CA ARG A 121 -15.32 -15.00 3.64
C ARG A 121 -15.37 -15.84 4.93
N GLN A 122 -14.23 -16.05 5.58
CA GLN A 122 -14.15 -16.77 6.85
C GLN A 122 -14.52 -15.88 8.03
N GLU A 123 -14.02 -14.64 8.07
CA GLU A 123 -14.15 -13.75 9.23
C GLU A 123 -15.43 -12.88 9.21
N LEU A 124 -15.91 -12.50 8.03
CA LEU A 124 -17.02 -11.56 7.78
C LEU A 124 -17.92 -12.07 6.62
N PRO A 125 -18.55 -13.25 6.74
CA PRO A 125 -19.21 -13.93 5.61
C PRO A 125 -20.38 -13.16 4.98
N THR A 126 -20.97 -12.21 5.72
CA THR A 126 -22.09 -11.39 5.23
C THR A 126 -21.65 -10.08 4.57
N LEU A 127 -20.34 -9.80 4.50
CA LEU A 127 -19.80 -8.56 3.96
C LEU A 127 -19.91 -8.54 2.42
N PRO A 128 -20.68 -7.61 1.82
CA PRO A 128 -20.64 -7.40 0.38
C PRO A 128 -19.24 -6.92 -0.02
N THR A 129 -18.54 -7.72 -0.82
CA THR A 129 -17.15 -7.47 -1.21
C THR A 129 -16.99 -7.48 -2.72
N GLU A 130 -16.43 -6.42 -3.29
CA GLU A 130 -16.17 -6.24 -4.73
C GLU A 130 -14.66 -6.03 -4.95
N PRO A 131 -13.84 -7.09 -5.02
CA PRO A 131 -12.39 -6.96 -5.18
C PRO A 131 -12.02 -6.42 -6.56
N LEU A 132 -11.04 -5.52 -6.63
CA LEU A 132 -10.51 -4.96 -7.88
C LEU A 132 -8.98 -5.09 -7.95
N ALA A 133 -8.50 -6.00 -8.80
CA ALA A 133 -7.07 -6.10 -9.13
C ALA A 133 -6.71 -5.00 -10.14
N ALA A 134 -6.14 -3.89 -9.67
CA ALA A 134 -5.85 -2.72 -10.50
C ALA A 134 -4.78 -1.80 -9.90
N GLU A 135 -4.13 -1.02 -10.77
CA GLU A 135 -3.40 0.17 -10.33
C GLU A 135 -4.37 1.25 -9.83
N TYR A 136 -3.88 2.17 -9.00
CA TYR A 136 -4.72 3.19 -8.40
C TYR A 136 -5.43 4.09 -9.43
N SER A 137 -4.79 4.43 -10.54
CA SER A 137 -5.40 5.26 -11.59
C SER A 137 -6.66 4.62 -12.21
N ALA A 138 -6.60 3.33 -12.49
CA ALA A 138 -7.73 2.55 -12.98
C ALA A 138 -8.83 2.44 -11.91
N ALA A 139 -8.44 2.18 -10.65
CA ALA A 139 -9.39 2.14 -9.54
C ALA A 139 -10.12 3.47 -9.31
N LEU A 140 -9.42 4.60 -9.46
CA LEU A 140 -10.03 5.94 -9.38
C LEU A 140 -11.01 6.21 -10.52
N THR A 141 -10.79 5.61 -11.69
CA THR A 141 -11.73 5.67 -12.82
C THR A 141 -13.01 4.90 -12.50
N THR A 142 -12.89 3.71 -11.92
CA THR A 142 -14.04 2.94 -11.41
C THR A 142 -14.76 3.68 -10.29
N LEU A 143 -14.01 4.31 -9.37
CA LEU A 143 -14.56 5.11 -8.28
C LEU A 143 -15.45 6.26 -8.79
N ALA A 144 -15.03 6.94 -9.86
CA ALA A 144 -15.77 8.05 -10.47
C ALA A 144 -17.16 7.65 -11.00
N GLN A 145 -17.36 6.37 -11.32
CA GLN A 145 -18.60 5.85 -11.87
C GLN A 145 -19.59 5.38 -10.79
N ARG A 146 -19.15 5.34 -9.52
CA ARG A 146 -19.98 4.88 -8.41
C ARG A 146 -21.01 5.94 -7.98
N PRO A 147 -22.31 5.64 -7.96
CA PRO A 147 -23.34 6.58 -7.51
C PRO A 147 -23.41 6.73 -5.99
N GLU A 148 -22.88 5.77 -5.22
CA GLU A 148 -22.90 5.80 -3.76
C GLU A 148 -21.90 6.82 -3.18
N ALA A 149 -22.13 7.23 -1.93
CA ALA A 149 -21.10 7.97 -1.20
C ALA A 149 -19.89 7.07 -0.94
N LYS A 150 -18.70 7.66 -0.84
CA LYS A 150 -17.42 6.94 -0.82
C LYS A 150 -16.67 7.22 0.48
N ALA A 151 -16.21 6.15 1.12
CA ALA A 151 -15.18 6.19 2.15
C ALA A 151 -13.90 5.61 1.55
N VAL A 152 -13.02 6.47 1.08
CA VAL A 152 -11.74 6.07 0.48
C VAL A 152 -10.70 5.92 1.58
N LEU A 153 -10.07 4.76 1.67
CA LEU A 153 -9.00 4.45 2.61
C LEU A 153 -7.67 4.37 1.84
N PHE A 154 -6.67 5.13 2.27
CA PHE A 154 -5.30 5.04 1.76
C PHE A 154 -4.31 4.99 2.92
N LEU A 155 -4.06 3.77 3.38
CA LEU A 155 -3.43 3.50 4.67
C LEU A 155 -1.96 3.12 4.53
N GLY A 156 -1.28 2.93 5.67
CA GLY A 156 0.08 2.40 5.71
C GLY A 156 1.15 3.37 5.22
N SER A 157 0.83 4.68 5.16
CA SER A 157 1.72 5.70 4.63
C SER A 157 2.18 5.44 3.18
N ASN A 158 1.37 4.72 2.39
CA ASN A 158 1.65 4.41 0.98
C ASN A 158 1.85 5.67 0.12
N ILE A 159 1.25 6.81 0.51
CA ILE A 159 1.47 8.11 -0.11
C ILE A 159 2.96 8.54 -0.10
N GLY A 160 3.75 7.99 0.82
CA GLY A 160 5.19 8.20 0.91
C GLY A 160 5.99 7.55 -0.22
N ASN A 161 5.44 6.56 -0.93
CA ASN A 161 6.08 5.91 -2.07
C ASN A 161 6.08 6.75 -3.35
N PHE A 162 5.40 7.90 -3.33
CA PHE A 162 5.35 8.82 -4.46
C PHE A 162 6.42 9.90 -4.33
N GLU A 163 7.09 10.17 -5.45
CA GLU A 163 7.89 11.38 -5.62
C GLU A 163 7.02 12.62 -5.39
N PRO A 164 7.58 13.76 -4.94
CA PRO A 164 6.80 14.93 -4.56
C PRO A 164 5.81 15.42 -5.64
N THR A 165 6.20 15.40 -6.92
CA THR A 165 5.34 15.82 -8.04
C THR A 165 4.19 14.84 -8.27
N ASP A 166 4.50 13.54 -8.24
CA ASP A 166 3.54 12.46 -8.49
C ASP A 166 2.55 12.35 -7.33
N ARG A 167 2.99 12.65 -6.10
CA ARG A 167 2.14 12.69 -4.91
C ARG A 167 1.03 13.71 -5.05
N LEU A 168 1.36 14.94 -5.49
CA LEU A 168 0.37 15.99 -5.69
C LEU A 168 -0.58 15.66 -6.85
N ALA A 169 -0.05 15.10 -7.94
CA ALA A 169 -0.87 14.65 -9.06
C ALA A 169 -1.85 13.55 -8.62
N PHE A 170 -1.37 12.55 -7.88
CA PHE A 170 -2.19 11.47 -7.32
C PHE A 170 -3.29 12.00 -6.40
N LEU A 171 -2.96 12.90 -5.46
CA LEU A 171 -3.97 13.48 -4.56
C LEU A 171 -5.05 14.28 -5.32
N ARG A 172 -4.68 14.99 -6.39
CA ARG A 172 -5.64 15.67 -7.26
C ARG A 172 -6.53 14.68 -8.00
N SER A 173 -5.95 13.62 -8.57
CA SER A 173 -6.71 12.55 -9.22
C SER A 173 -7.64 11.81 -8.26
N LEU A 174 -7.20 11.60 -7.02
CA LEU A 174 -8.01 10.98 -5.97
C LEU A 174 -9.18 11.88 -5.56
N ALA A 175 -8.94 13.18 -5.41
CA ALA A 175 -9.97 14.14 -5.00
C ALA A 175 -10.99 14.45 -6.10
N ALA A 176 -10.60 14.38 -7.38
CA ALA A 176 -11.45 14.74 -8.52
C ALA A 176 -12.82 14.01 -8.57
N PRO A 177 -12.94 12.69 -8.32
CA PRO A 177 -14.23 12.00 -8.30
C PRO A 177 -15.01 12.14 -6.98
N LEU A 178 -14.46 12.83 -5.97
CA LEU A 178 -15.09 12.94 -4.65
C LEU A 178 -16.05 14.13 -4.58
N THR A 179 -17.13 13.91 -3.86
CA THR A 179 -18.19 14.88 -3.56
C THR A 179 -18.13 15.30 -2.09
N PRO A 180 -18.86 16.35 -1.66
CA PRO A 180 -18.93 16.74 -0.25
C PRO A 180 -19.48 15.65 0.69
N ALA A 181 -20.17 14.62 0.16
CA ALA A 181 -20.66 13.48 0.93
C ALA A 181 -19.55 12.45 1.22
N ASP A 182 -18.47 12.48 0.43
CA ASP A 182 -17.41 11.48 0.49
C ASP A 182 -16.36 11.82 1.54
N ARG A 183 -15.62 10.81 1.99
CA ARG A 183 -14.57 10.93 3.01
C ARG A 183 -13.32 10.19 2.58
N LEU A 184 -12.18 10.78 2.92
CA LEU A 184 -10.87 10.18 2.74
C LEU A 184 -10.24 9.96 4.11
N LEU A 185 -9.85 8.72 4.40
CA LEU A 185 -8.99 8.37 5.51
C LEU A 185 -7.61 8.03 4.98
N MET A 186 -6.61 8.81 5.35
CA MET A 186 -5.23 8.61 4.88
C MET A 186 -4.27 8.47 6.06
N GLY A 187 -3.39 7.48 5.97
CA GLY A 187 -2.30 7.28 6.93
C GLY A 187 -1.05 8.04 6.54
N PHE A 188 -0.41 8.69 7.50
CA PHE A 188 0.90 9.35 7.31
C PHE A 188 1.85 8.91 8.42
N ASP A 189 2.99 8.35 8.05
CA ASP A 189 4.06 8.17 9.03
C ASP A 189 4.81 9.48 9.25
N LEU A 190 4.95 9.89 10.51
CA LEU A 190 5.49 11.19 10.88
C LEU A 190 7.01 11.14 11.03
N ARG A 191 7.69 12.28 10.79
CA ARG A 191 9.11 12.42 11.12
C ARG A 191 9.32 12.17 12.63
N LYS A 192 10.34 11.40 12.96
CA LYS A 192 10.71 11.04 14.33
C LYS A 192 12.21 10.71 14.40
N ASP A 193 12.67 10.09 15.48
CA ASP A 193 14.07 9.69 15.65
C ASP A 193 14.59 8.97 14.38
N PRO A 194 15.59 9.53 13.68
CA PRO A 194 16.18 8.95 12.48
C PRO A 194 16.63 7.50 12.66
N ARG A 195 17.11 7.13 13.85
CA ARG A 195 17.57 5.76 14.15
C ARG A 195 16.41 4.79 14.17
N ARG A 196 15.26 5.21 14.72
CA ARG A 196 14.03 4.41 14.75
C ARG A 196 13.45 4.22 13.35
N ILE A 197 13.47 5.26 12.52
CA ILE A 197 13.03 5.13 11.13
C ILE A 197 13.97 4.21 10.39
N ARG A 198 15.29 4.46 10.43
CA ARG A 198 16.25 3.60 9.74
C ARG A 198 16.13 2.13 10.14
N ALA A 199 16.05 1.83 11.43
CA ALA A 199 15.88 0.45 11.91
C ALA A 199 14.63 -0.24 11.34
N ALA A 200 13.53 0.50 11.14
CA ALA A 200 12.33 -0.06 10.53
C ALA A 200 12.59 -0.57 9.10
N TYR A 201 13.56 -0.02 8.38
CA TYR A 201 13.87 -0.39 7.00
C TYR A 201 15.27 -1.03 6.86
N ASP A 202 15.92 -1.34 7.98
CA ASP A 202 17.27 -1.91 8.09
C ASP A 202 17.25 -2.92 9.24
N ASP A 203 16.28 -3.85 9.17
CA ASP A 203 15.97 -4.78 10.24
C ASP A 203 17.11 -5.80 10.45
N ALA A 204 17.31 -6.22 11.70
CA ALA A 204 18.41 -7.10 12.06
C ALA A 204 18.29 -8.51 11.44
N GLN A 205 17.08 -8.90 11.04
CA GLN A 205 16.75 -10.18 10.42
C GLN A 205 16.97 -10.16 8.90
N SER A 206 17.33 -9.01 8.33
CA SER A 206 17.57 -8.79 6.89
C SER A 206 16.38 -9.09 5.98
N VAL A 207 15.16 -9.10 6.50
CA VAL A 207 13.95 -9.36 5.70
C VAL A 207 13.69 -8.20 4.74
N THR A 208 13.91 -6.96 5.15
CA THR A 208 13.82 -5.77 4.26
C THR A 208 14.89 -5.81 3.18
N ALA A 209 16.09 -6.30 3.49
CA ALA A 209 17.13 -6.50 2.49
C ALA A 209 16.72 -7.55 1.45
N GLU A 210 16.15 -8.68 1.88
CA GLU A 210 15.62 -9.72 0.99
C GLU A 210 14.45 -9.22 0.14
N PHE A 211 13.55 -8.42 0.72
CA PHE A 211 12.48 -7.73 -0.01
C PHE A 211 13.03 -6.81 -1.11
N ASN A 212 14.09 -6.07 -0.80
CA ASN A 212 14.73 -5.19 -1.78
C ASN A 212 15.43 -5.98 -2.90
N LEU A 213 16.20 -7.01 -2.53
CA LEU A 213 16.94 -7.90 -3.45
C LEU A 213 16.02 -8.75 -4.32
N ASN A 214 14.78 -8.99 -3.89
CA ASN A 214 13.77 -9.71 -4.67
C ASN A 214 13.55 -9.08 -6.06
N LEU A 215 13.70 -7.77 -6.23
CA LEU A 215 13.64 -7.13 -7.55
C LEU A 215 14.62 -7.75 -8.56
N LEU A 216 15.85 -8.05 -8.13
CA LEU A 216 16.86 -8.64 -9.00
C LEU A 216 16.45 -10.06 -9.42
N ARG A 217 15.89 -10.83 -8.48
CA ARG A 217 15.37 -12.17 -8.76
C ARG A 217 14.19 -12.14 -9.74
N ARG A 218 13.31 -11.14 -9.60
CA ARG A 218 12.22 -10.89 -10.55
C ARG A 218 12.76 -10.56 -11.94
N PHE A 219 13.78 -9.72 -12.05
CA PHE A 219 14.37 -9.39 -13.37
C PHE A 219 14.95 -10.63 -14.03
N ASN A 220 15.63 -11.49 -13.27
CA ASN A 220 16.14 -12.75 -13.82
C ASN A 220 15.00 -13.66 -14.31
N ALA A 221 13.94 -13.80 -13.52
CA ALA A 221 12.82 -14.68 -13.84
C ALA A 221 11.95 -14.16 -14.99
N GLU A 222 11.64 -12.87 -15.02
CA GLU A 222 10.65 -12.27 -15.92
C GLU A 222 11.28 -11.63 -17.17
N LEU A 223 12.54 -11.19 -17.09
CA LEU A 223 13.23 -10.46 -18.15
C LEU A 223 14.46 -11.21 -18.70
N ALA A 224 14.72 -12.42 -18.22
CA ALA A 224 15.92 -13.20 -18.55
C ALA A 224 17.24 -12.42 -18.28
N ALA A 225 17.25 -11.59 -17.24
CA ALA A 225 18.47 -10.97 -16.73
C ALA A 225 19.35 -11.98 -15.96
N ASP A 226 20.57 -11.57 -15.62
CA ASP A 226 21.60 -12.41 -15.00
C ASP A 226 22.18 -11.82 -13.70
N PHE A 227 21.42 -10.97 -13.01
CA PHE A 227 21.83 -10.38 -11.74
C PHE A 227 22.17 -11.47 -10.71
N GLN A 228 23.31 -11.34 -10.04
CA GLN A 228 23.69 -12.20 -8.92
C GLN A 228 23.42 -11.45 -7.61
N PRO A 229 22.30 -11.70 -6.90
CA PRO A 229 21.89 -10.88 -5.75
C PRO A 229 22.95 -10.77 -4.63
N GLU A 230 23.81 -11.78 -4.47
CA GLU A 230 24.93 -11.79 -3.53
C GLU A 230 25.99 -10.70 -3.79
N HIS A 231 26.05 -10.18 -5.02
CA HIS A 231 26.91 -9.07 -5.39
C HIS A 231 26.29 -7.70 -5.10
N TRP A 232 25.08 -7.67 -4.54
CA TRP A 232 24.36 -6.45 -4.23
C TRP A 232 24.17 -6.30 -2.73
N GLN A 233 24.14 -5.05 -2.29
CA GLN A 233 23.89 -4.69 -0.90
C GLN A 233 22.67 -3.80 -0.83
N HIS A 234 21.72 -4.17 0.03
CA HIS A 234 20.68 -3.26 0.48
C HIS A 234 21.32 -2.11 1.29
N TYR A 235 20.99 -0.89 0.92
CA TYR A 235 21.47 0.31 1.62
C TYR A 235 20.27 1.24 1.90
N PRO A 236 19.77 1.27 3.15
CA PRO A 236 18.72 2.17 3.57
C PRO A 236 19.28 3.54 3.94
N ASP A 237 18.66 4.60 3.42
CA ASP A 237 19.01 6.00 3.70
C ASP A 237 17.79 6.78 4.19
N TYR A 238 17.88 7.39 5.38
CA TYR A 238 16.85 8.28 5.88
C TYR A 238 17.38 9.70 5.98
N ASP A 239 16.75 10.62 5.26
CA ASP A 239 17.06 12.04 5.31
C ASP A 239 16.06 12.76 6.24
N PRO A 240 16.48 13.20 7.45
CA PRO A 240 15.59 13.87 8.40
C PRO A 240 15.12 15.26 7.94
N SER A 241 15.84 15.90 7.00
CA SER A 241 15.48 17.23 6.48
C SER A 241 14.29 17.16 5.53
N THR A 242 14.27 16.17 4.65
CA THR A 242 13.16 15.88 3.73
C THR A 242 12.11 14.96 4.34
N GLY A 243 12.50 14.17 5.34
CA GLY A 243 11.69 13.12 5.96
C GLY A 243 11.54 11.89 5.07
N ALA A 244 12.37 11.76 4.02
CA ALA A 244 12.29 10.66 3.07
C ALA A 244 13.14 9.47 3.52
N MET A 245 12.54 8.28 3.47
CA MET A 245 13.25 7.02 3.55
C MET A 245 13.49 6.51 2.12
N ARG A 246 14.73 6.18 1.79
CA ARG A 246 15.16 5.65 0.48
C ARG A 246 15.74 4.27 0.67
N SER A 247 15.44 3.38 -0.26
CA SER A 247 16.04 2.04 -0.35
C SER A 247 16.91 1.98 -1.61
N TRP A 248 18.18 1.63 -1.43
CA TRP A 248 19.13 1.49 -2.53
C TRP A 248 19.58 0.02 -2.65
N LEU A 249 19.92 -0.36 -3.88
CA LEU A 249 20.72 -1.54 -4.16
C LEU A 249 22.08 -1.06 -4.68
N VAL A 250 23.13 -1.33 -3.91
CA VAL A 250 24.50 -0.93 -4.24
C VAL A 250 25.26 -2.15 -4.70
N SER A 251 25.74 -2.13 -5.95
CA SER A 251 26.60 -3.20 -6.47
C SER A 251 27.97 -3.17 -5.78
N ARG A 252 28.46 -4.36 -5.42
CA ARG A 252 29.80 -4.58 -4.82
C ARG A 252 30.88 -4.88 -5.85
N CYS A 253 30.49 -5.05 -7.11
CA CYS A 253 31.39 -5.26 -8.24
C CYS A 253 30.91 -4.48 -9.48
N ALA A 254 31.71 -4.50 -10.56
CA ALA A 254 31.24 -3.99 -11.84
C ALA A 254 30.13 -4.89 -12.38
N GLN A 255 29.06 -4.29 -12.90
CA GLN A 255 27.94 -4.97 -13.55
C GLN A 255 28.07 -4.78 -15.07
N THR A 256 27.72 -5.81 -15.83
CA THR A 256 27.72 -5.81 -17.30
C THR A 256 26.33 -5.63 -17.87
#